data_AF-I7GJT7-F1
#
_entry.id   AF-I7GJT7-F1
#
_cell.length_a   1.000
_cell.length_b   1.000
_cell.length_c   1.000
_cell.angle_alpha   90.00
_cell.angle_beta   90.00
_cell.angle_gamma   90.00
#
_symmetry.space_group_name_H-M   'P 1'
#
loop_
_entity.id
_entity.type
_entity.pdbx_description
1 polymer ?
#
loop_
_entity_poly.entity_id
_entity_poly.type
_entity_poly.pdbx_seq_one_letter_code
_entity_poly.pdbx_strand_id
1 'polypeptide(L)'
;MEGILKRRYPNSLPALILAASAAGDTVDKNTVEFMEKRIKKLEADLEGKDEEAKKSLRTMEQQFQKMKIQYEQRLEQQDQLLACKLNQHDSPRIKALEKELDDIKEAHQITVRNLEAEIDILKHQNAELDVKKNDKDDKDFQSIEFQVEQAHAKAKLVRLNEELAAKKREIQDLSKTVERLQKERRMMLSNQNSKGREEMSAKRAKKDVLHSSKGNANSFSGTLDSKLYQPHTFTDSHVSEVLQENYRLKNELEGLISEKNELKVKSEAAINQFENSMRRVKEDTAAYIASLKASHQREIEKLLCQNAVENSSSKVTELNRKIATQEVLIRHFQSQVNELQSKQESLVVSQVREEILQKEWHLECQQDTLLERGLKLGSHVD
;
A
#
# COMPACT_ATOMS: atom_id res chain seq x y z
N MET A 1 73.64 45.78 52.12
CA MET A 1 72.42 45.64 51.30
C MET A 1 71.20 45.20 52.13
N GLU A 2 71.37 44.24 53.04
CA GLU A 2 70.32 43.59 53.85
C GLU A 2 69.29 44.51 54.53
N GLY A 3 69.72 45.64 55.11
CA GLY A 3 68.82 46.59 55.77
C GLY A 3 67.75 47.22 54.87
N ILE A 4 67.91 47.14 53.54
CA ILE A 4 66.93 47.62 52.56
C ILE A 4 65.81 46.58 52.36
N LEU A 5 66.14 45.28 52.37
CA LEU A 5 65.15 44.20 52.25
C LEU A 5 64.18 44.19 53.43
N LYS A 6 64.72 44.27 54.66
CA LYS A 6 63.92 44.33 55.91
C LYS A 6 62.91 45.49 55.94
N ARG A 7 63.11 46.55 55.13
CA ARG A 7 62.30 47.77 55.14
C ARG A 7 61.30 47.89 53.99
N ARG A 8 61.34 47.01 52.98
CA ARG A 8 60.41 47.04 51.82
C ARG A 8 59.39 45.90 51.79
N TYR A 9 59.74 44.71 52.28
CA TYR A 9 58.83 43.55 52.29
C TYR A 9 58.95 42.76 53.60
N PRO A 10 58.32 43.24 54.70
CA PRO A 10 58.42 42.58 56.02
C PRO A 10 57.90 41.14 56.01
N ASN A 11 56.91 40.83 55.17
CA ASN A 11 56.31 39.51 55.04
C ASN A 11 56.94 38.66 53.92
N SER A 12 58.10 39.05 53.37
CA SER A 12 58.79 38.25 52.36
C SER A 12 59.49 37.04 52.98
N LEU A 13 59.57 35.92 52.25
CA LEU A 13 60.20 34.69 52.74
C LEU A 13 61.63 34.92 53.29
N PRO A 14 62.53 35.71 52.66
CA PRO A 14 63.85 35.99 53.21
C PRO A 14 63.81 36.83 54.50
N ALA A 15 62.84 37.74 54.63
CA ALA A 15 62.66 38.53 55.85
C ALA A 15 62.11 37.66 57.01
N LEU A 16 61.18 36.75 56.72
CA LEU A 16 60.65 35.78 57.68
C LEU A 16 61.73 34.78 58.13
N ILE A 17 62.56 34.26 57.21
CA ILE A 17 63.69 33.38 57.53
C ILE A 17 64.71 34.11 58.42
N LEU A 18 65.07 35.36 58.08
CA LEU A 18 65.97 36.18 58.91
C LEU A 18 65.35 36.66 60.23
N ALA A 19 64.02 36.67 60.35
CA ALA A 19 63.33 36.93 61.62
C ALA A 19 63.30 35.67 62.50
N ALA A 20 63.01 34.51 61.92
CA ALA A 20 63.01 33.22 62.62
C ALA A 20 64.41 32.84 63.13
N SER A 21 65.48 33.08 62.36
CA SER A 21 66.85 32.84 62.82
C SER A 21 67.34 33.89 63.82
N ALA A 22 66.77 35.10 63.83
CA ALA A 22 67.05 36.13 64.84
C ALA A 22 66.25 35.94 66.14
N ALA A 23 65.09 35.28 66.09
CA ALA A 23 64.26 34.90 67.24
C ALA A 23 64.75 33.59 67.89
N GLY A 24 66.08 33.42 67.96
CA GLY A 24 66.75 32.13 68.12
C GLY A 24 66.31 31.32 69.35
N ASP A 25 65.76 30.13 69.08
CA ASP A 25 65.53 28.99 69.98
C ASP A 25 64.90 29.27 71.37
N THR A 26 64.21 30.40 71.50
CA THR A 26 63.39 30.78 72.67
C THR A 26 61.91 30.49 72.45
N VAL A 27 61.58 29.54 71.58
CA VAL A 27 60.23 28.95 71.54
C VAL A 27 60.11 28.04 72.76
N ASP A 28 59.21 28.42 73.67
CA ASP A 28 59.00 27.69 74.92
C ASP A 28 58.68 26.21 74.62
N LYS A 29 59.29 25.26 75.34
CA LYS A 29 59.16 23.82 75.02
C LYS A 29 57.69 23.38 75.04
N ASN A 30 56.91 23.99 75.93
CA ASN A 30 55.45 23.87 76.03
C ASN A 30 54.72 24.21 74.71
N THR A 31 55.19 25.21 73.97
CA THR A 31 54.63 25.63 72.68
C THR A 31 55.00 24.65 71.57
N VAL A 32 56.24 24.16 71.54
CA VAL A 32 56.68 23.11 70.59
C VAL A 32 55.86 21.84 70.80
N GLU A 33 55.76 21.37 72.05
CA GLU A 33 54.93 20.21 72.42
C GLU A 33 53.46 20.39 72.04
N PHE A 34 52.89 21.59 72.24
CA PHE A 34 51.51 21.88 71.83
C PHE A 34 51.32 21.80 70.32
N MET A 35 52.28 22.34 69.54
CA MET A 35 52.25 22.24 68.09
C MET A 35 52.43 20.80 67.61
N GLU A 36 53.33 20.02 68.20
CA GLU A 36 53.46 18.58 67.92
C GLU A 36 52.17 17.81 68.23
N LYS A 37 51.56 18.03 69.40
CA LYS A 37 50.30 17.37 69.80
C LYS A 37 49.16 17.76 68.84
N ARG A 38 49.16 18.99 68.32
CA ARG A 38 48.21 19.44 67.29
C ARG A 38 48.50 18.82 65.91
N ILE A 39 49.76 18.69 65.51
CA ILE A 39 50.17 18.04 64.26
C ILE A 39 49.78 16.56 64.29
N LYS A 40 50.19 15.82 65.33
CA LYS A 40 49.84 14.41 65.54
C LYS A 40 48.33 14.16 65.55
N LYS A 41 47.55 15.10 66.11
CA LYS A 41 46.08 15.06 65.99
C LYS A 41 45.59 15.29 64.57
N LEU A 42 46.11 16.29 63.85
CA LEU A 42 45.70 16.57 62.47
C LEU A 42 46.09 15.44 61.50
N GLU A 43 47.21 14.76 61.74
CA GLU A 43 47.64 13.57 61.01
C GLU A 43 46.65 12.42 61.22
N ALA A 44 46.26 12.13 62.47
CA ALA A 44 45.24 11.12 62.77
C ALA A 44 43.83 11.50 62.26
N ASP A 45 43.44 12.77 62.36
CA ASP A 45 42.18 13.31 61.82
C ASP A 45 42.14 13.29 60.27
N LEU A 46 43.31 13.22 59.60
CA LEU A 46 43.43 13.03 58.15
C LEU A 46 43.42 11.55 57.77
N GLU A 47 44.22 10.71 58.43
CA GLU A 47 44.24 9.25 58.20
C GLU A 47 42.85 8.63 58.42
N GLY A 48 42.13 9.08 59.45
CA GLY A 48 40.74 8.68 59.70
C GLY A 48 39.78 9.04 58.55
N LYS A 49 39.95 10.21 57.92
CA LYS A 49 39.17 10.64 56.75
C LYS A 49 39.53 9.87 55.49
N ASP A 50 40.81 9.55 55.29
CA ASP A 50 41.24 8.70 54.18
C ASP A 50 40.65 7.29 54.31
N GLU A 51 40.61 6.73 55.52
CA GLU A 51 39.94 5.45 55.77
C GLU A 51 38.41 5.52 55.64
N GLU A 52 37.77 6.63 55.99
CA GLU A 52 36.34 6.86 55.69
C GLU A 52 36.09 6.96 54.17
N ALA A 53 36.92 7.72 53.44
CA ALA A 53 36.84 7.86 51.99
C ALA A 53 37.04 6.51 51.28
N LYS A 54 38.02 5.69 51.69
CA LYS A 54 38.23 4.34 51.16
C LYS A 54 37.03 3.43 51.42
N LYS A 55 36.39 3.50 52.59
CA LYS A 55 35.16 2.73 52.90
C LYS A 55 33.98 3.19 52.05
N SER A 56 33.82 4.51 51.86
CA SER A 56 32.79 5.11 51.02
C SER A 56 32.94 4.70 49.56
N LEU A 57 34.16 4.77 49.02
CA LEU A 57 34.50 4.34 47.66
C LEU A 57 34.18 2.86 47.43
N ARG A 58 34.66 1.95 48.29
CA ARG A 58 34.32 0.51 48.21
C ARG A 58 32.81 0.25 48.25
N THR A 59 32.08 1.04 49.05
CA THR A 59 30.62 0.94 49.11
C THR A 59 29.98 1.35 47.78
N MET A 60 30.45 2.44 47.17
CA MET A 60 29.99 2.91 45.85
C MET A 60 30.32 1.91 44.74
N GLU A 61 31.54 1.36 44.72
CA GLU A 61 31.97 0.31 43.80
C GLU A 61 31.09 -0.94 43.88
N GLN A 62 30.74 -1.38 45.09
CA GLN A 62 29.83 -2.52 45.30
C GLN A 62 28.41 -2.24 44.78
N GLN A 63 27.86 -1.03 44.97
CA GLN A 63 26.57 -0.67 44.37
C GLN A 63 26.65 -0.61 42.84
N PHE A 64 27.75 -0.08 42.28
CA PHE A 64 27.96 -0.03 40.84
C PHE A 64 28.05 -1.45 40.23
N GLN A 65 28.84 -2.34 40.83
CA GLN A 65 28.96 -3.74 40.38
C GLN A 65 27.61 -4.47 40.46
N LYS A 66 26.88 -4.30 41.56
CA LYS A 66 25.52 -4.87 41.73
C LYS A 66 24.55 -4.35 40.66
N MET A 67 24.56 -3.05 40.40
CA MET A 67 23.71 -2.42 39.38
C MET A 67 24.09 -2.87 37.98
N LYS A 68 25.39 -3.00 37.68
CA LYS A 68 25.91 -3.54 36.41
C LYS A 68 25.36 -4.94 36.15
N ILE A 69 25.51 -5.86 37.11
CA ILE A 69 25.02 -7.25 36.99
C ILE A 69 23.50 -7.28 36.77
N GLN A 70 22.73 -6.41 37.43
CA GLN A 70 21.28 -6.31 37.23
C GLN A 70 20.90 -5.82 35.81
N TYR A 71 21.69 -4.93 35.20
CA TYR A 71 21.48 -4.52 33.81
C TYR A 71 21.91 -5.60 32.81
N GLU A 72 23.03 -6.28 33.04
CA GLU A 72 23.50 -7.40 32.20
C GLU A 72 22.46 -8.54 32.18
N GLN A 73 21.94 -8.94 33.34
CA GLN A 73 20.86 -9.93 33.45
C GLN A 73 19.56 -9.50 32.75
N ARG A 74 19.21 -8.21 32.81
CA ARG A 74 18.02 -7.69 32.10
C ARG A 74 18.22 -7.67 30.58
N LEU A 75 19.43 -7.37 30.11
CA LEU A 75 19.78 -7.41 28.69
C LEU A 75 19.63 -8.85 28.16
N GLU A 76 20.25 -9.81 28.85
CA GLU A 76 20.19 -11.24 28.50
C GLU A 76 18.74 -11.76 28.45
N GLN A 77 17.90 -11.37 29.41
CA GLN A 77 16.47 -11.70 29.40
C GLN A 77 15.72 -11.11 28.21
N GLN A 78 16.07 -9.90 27.77
CA GLN A 78 15.47 -9.28 26.57
C GLN A 78 15.94 -9.96 25.29
N ASP A 79 17.23 -10.30 25.18
CA ASP A 79 17.80 -11.02 24.03
C ASP A 79 17.21 -12.45 23.91
N GLN A 80 17.06 -13.16 25.03
CA GLN A 80 16.36 -14.45 25.07
C GLN A 80 14.89 -14.34 24.64
N LEU A 81 14.16 -13.31 25.11
CA LEU A 81 12.78 -13.06 24.70
C LEU A 81 12.66 -12.67 23.20
N LEU A 82 13.63 -11.95 22.65
CA LEU A 82 13.69 -11.63 21.22
C LEU A 82 13.96 -12.89 20.39
N ALA A 83 14.93 -13.71 20.78
CA ALA A 83 15.22 -14.99 20.13
C ALA A 83 14.01 -15.93 20.15
N CYS A 84 13.31 -16.05 21.29
CA CYS A 84 12.07 -16.83 21.39
C CYS A 84 10.95 -16.31 20.48
N LYS A 85 10.78 -14.99 20.32
CA LYS A 85 9.80 -14.40 19.40
C LYS A 85 10.17 -14.63 17.93
N LEU A 86 11.45 -14.58 17.60
CA LEU A 86 11.95 -14.83 16.24
C LEU A 86 11.71 -16.32 15.88
N ASN A 87 12.03 -17.24 16.79
CA ASN A 87 11.72 -18.66 16.66
C ASN A 87 10.21 -18.98 16.62
N GLN A 88 9.34 -18.07 17.10
CA GLN A 88 7.87 -18.20 16.92
C GLN A 88 7.40 -17.79 15.52
N HIS A 89 8.12 -16.93 14.80
CA HIS A 89 7.90 -16.72 13.37
C HIS A 89 8.30 -17.94 12.55
N ASP A 90 9.34 -18.67 12.97
CA ASP A 90 9.75 -19.96 12.39
C ASP A 90 8.79 -21.14 12.68
N SER A 91 7.63 -20.88 13.30
CA SER A 91 6.63 -21.88 13.68
C SER A 91 6.24 -22.79 12.50
N PRO A 92 6.13 -24.12 12.72
CA PRO A 92 5.74 -25.05 11.66
C PRO A 92 4.34 -24.76 11.09
N ARG A 93 3.47 -24.06 11.84
CA ARG A 93 2.17 -23.60 11.34
C ARG A 93 2.31 -22.47 10.31
N ILE A 94 3.28 -21.57 10.48
CA ILE A 94 3.53 -20.49 9.51
C ILE A 94 4.09 -21.11 8.23
N LYS A 95 5.08 -22.00 8.34
CA LYS A 95 5.67 -22.72 7.19
C LYS A 95 4.67 -23.61 6.46
N ALA A 96 3.70 -24.20 7.16
CA ALA A 96 2.59 -24.92 6.53
C ALA A 96 1.69 -23.97 5.73
N LEU A 97 1.31 -22.81 6.27
CA LEU A 97 0.50 -21.80 5.59
C LEU A 97 1.24 -21.14 4.41
N GLU A 98 2.55 -20.93 4.52
CA GLU A 98 3.40 -20.47 3.42
C GLU A 98 3.40 -21.50 2.28
N LYS A 99 3.55 -22.79 2.58
CA LYS A 99 3.46 -23.86 1.57
C LYS A 99 2.06 -23.97 0.97
N GLU A 100 1.00 -23.95 1.77
CA GLU A 100 -0.39 -23.97 1.27
C GLU A 100 -0.66 -22.78 0.32
N LEU A 101 -0.13 -21.59 0.66
CA LEU A 101 -0.24 -20.41 -0.18
C LEU A 101 0.52 -20.56 -1.51
N ASP A 102 1.70 -21.19 -1.52
CA ASP A 102 2.47 -21.45 -2.75
C ASP A 102 1.87 -22.58 -3.60
N ASP A 103 1.40 -23.67 -2.97
CA ASP A 103 0.64 -24.75 -3.63
C ASP A 103 -0.62 -24.16 -4.34
N ILE A 104 -1.31 -23.21 -3.68
CA ILE A 104 -2.46 -22.48 -4.25
C ILE A 104 -2.04 -21.56 -5.43
N LYS A 105 -0.91 -20.86 -5.33
CA LYS A 105 -0.38 -20.03 -6.44
C LYS A 105 -0.05 -20.89 -7.66
N GLU A 106 0.62 -22.03 -7.48
CA GLU A 106 0.96 -22.94 -8.57
C GLU A 106 -0.31 -23.51 -9.22
N ALA A 107 -1.26 -23.99 -8.43
CA ALA A 107 -2.54 -24.47 -8.92
C ALA A 107 -3.29 -23.39 -9.73
N HIS A 108 -3.34 -22.15 -9.22
CA HIS A 108 -3.96 -21.05 -9.96
C HIS A 108 -3.19 -20.72 -11.26
N GLN A 109 -1.86 -20.66 -11.24
CA GLN A 109 -1.06 -20.38 -12.44
C GLN A 109 -1.17 -21.50 -13.48
N ILE A 110 -1.42 -22.74 -13.08
CA ILE A 110 -1.79 -23.85 -13.97
C ILE A 110 -3.18 -23.61 -14.58
N THR A 111 -4.19 -23.21 -13.79
CA THR A 111 -5.51 -22.88 -14.35
C THR A 111 -5.47 -21.72 -15.34
N VAL A 112 -4.66 -20.69 -15.08
CA VAL A 112 -4.45 -19.57 -16.02
C VAL A 112 -3.84 -20.07 -17.33
N ARG A 113 -2.73 -20.82 -17.28
CA ARG A 113 -2.09 -21.38 -18.49
C ARG A 113 -3.01 -22.31 -19.29
N ASN A 114 -3.88 -23.06 -18.63
CA ASN A 114 -4.87 -23.91 -19.30
C ASN A 114 -5.95 -23.08 -20.01
N LEU A 115 -6.45 -22.01 -19.37
CA LEU A 115 -7.44 -21.09 -19.96
C LEU A 115 -6.84 -20.26 -21.10
N GLU A 116 -5.57 -19.84 -20.99
CA GLU A 116 -4.83 -19.18 -22.07
C GLU A 116 -4.71 -20.10 -23.30
N ALA A 117 -4.37 -21.37 -23.10
CA ALA A 117 -4.31 -22.36 -24.18
C ALA A 117 -5.70 -22.65 -24.80
N GLU A 118 -6.77 -22.73 -24.00
CA GLU A 118 -8.14 -22.87 -24.50
C GLU A 118 -8.57 -21.65 -25.32
N ILE A 119 -8.28 -20.44 -24.85
CA ILE A 119 -8.51 -19.18 -25.56
C ILE A 119 -7.79 -19.17 -26.91
N ASP A 120 -6.53 -19.63 -26.98
CA ASP A 120 -5.78 -19.68 -28.24
C ASP A 120 -6.30 -20.76 -29.20
N ILE A 121 -6.74 -21.92 -28.69
CA ILE A 121 -7.46 -22.93 -29.50
C ILE A 121 -8.75 -22.33 -30.10
N LEU A 122 -9.54 -21.60 -29.30
CA LEU A 122 -10.77 -20.95 -29.76
C LEU A 122 -10.50 -19.81 -30.76
N LYS A 123 -9.42 -19.04 -30.59
CA LYS A 123 -8.96 -18.06 -31.61
C LYS A 123 -8.62 -18.74 -32.94
N HIS A 124 -7.87 -19.85 -32.90
CA HIS A 124 -7.52 -20.60 -34.09
C HIS A 124 -8.75 -21.20 -34.79
N GLN A 125 -9.72 -21.74 -34.04
CA GLN A 125 -10.99 -22.22 -34.59
C GLN A 125 -11.81 -21.10 -35.24
N ASN A 126 -11.91 -19.93 -34.60
CA ASN A 126 -12.61 -18.77 -35.20
C ASN A 126 -11.92 -18.30 -36.49
N ALA A 127 -10.59 -18.19 -36.51
CA ALA A 127 -9.85 -17.82 -37.71
C ALA A 127 -10.05 -18.84 -38.85
N GLU A 128 -10.06 -20.14 -38.55
CA GLU A 128 -10.33 -21.19 -39.54
C GLU A 128 -11.79 -21.14 -40.05
N LEU A 129 -12.75 -20.82 -39.17
CA LEU A 129 -14.16 -20.62 -39.54
C LEU A 129 -14.37 -19.40 -40.43
N ASP A 130 -13.67 -18.29 -40.18
CA ASP A 130 -13.78 -17.08 -40.99
C ASP A 130 -13.15 -17.26 -42.38
N VAL A 131 -12.01 -17.96 -42.49
CA VAL A 131 -11.49 -18.40 -43.80
C VAL A 131 -12.52 -19.28 -44.53
N LYS A 132 -13.15 -20.24 -43.83
CA LYS A 132 -14.21 -21.11 -44.38
C LYS A 132 -15.53 -20.40 -44.71
N LYS A 133 -15.74 -19.15 -44.29
CA LYS A 133 -16.84 -18.28 -44.77
C LYS A 133 -16.44 -17.61 -46.07
N ASN A 134 -15.30 -16.93 -46.09
CA ASN A 134 -14.77 -16.25 -47.28
C ASN A 134 -14.65 -17.22 -48.49
N ASP A 135 -14.18 -18.44 -48.25
CA ASP A 135 -14.09 -19.54 -49.24
C ASP A 135 -15.44 -20.03 -49.80
N LYS A 136 -16.56 -19.70 -49.16
CA LYS A 136 -17.93 -19.99 -49.63
C LYS A 136 -18.52 -18.76 -50.30
N ASP A 137 -18.40 -17.61 -49.66
CA ASP A 137 -18.91 -16.35 -50.19
C ASP A 137 -18.33 -16.06 -51.58
N ASP A 138 -17.02 -16.28 -51.79
CA ASP A 138 -16.36 -16.16 -53.10
C ASP A 138 -16.92 -17.15 -54.16
N LYS A 139 -17.29 -18.37 -53.76
CA LYS A 139 -17.90 -19.36 -54.65
C LYS A 139 -19.36 -19.00 -55.00
N ASP A 140 -20.10 -18.45 -54.04
CA ASP A 140 -21.46 -17.98 -54.26
C ASP A 140 -21.45 -16.70 -55.13
N PHE A 141 -20.47 -15.81 -54.99
CA PHE A 141 -20.25 -14.70 -55.92
C PHE A 141 -19.94 -15.19 -57.34
N GLN A 142 -19.00 -16.13 -57.52
CA GLN A 142 -18.71 -16.72 -58.84
C GLN A 142 -19.95 -17.42 -59.46
N SER A 143 -20.77 -18.08 -58.64
CA SER A 143 -22.02 -18.71 -59.05
C SER A 143 -23.07 -17.69 -59.51
N ILE A 144 -23.18 -16.55 -58.83
CA ILE A 144 -24.07 -15.43 -59.18
C ILE A 144 -23.57 -14.75 -60.47
N GLU A 145 -22.28 -14.48 -60.59
CA GLU A 145 -21.68 -13.87 -61.79
C GLU A 145 -21.93 -14.71 -63.05
N PHE A 146 -21.71 -16.03 -62.96
CA PHE A 146 -22.00 -16.97 -64.05
C PHE A 146 -23.49 -16.99 -64.43
N GLN A 147 -24.41 -16.89 -63.46
CA GLN A 147 -25.85 -16.81 -63.73
C GLN A 147 -26.24 -15.48 -64.40
N VAL A 148 -25.64 -14.36 -63.99
CA VAL A 148 -25.85 -13.04 -64.61
C VAL A 148 -25.34 -13.03 -66.05
N GLU A 149 -24.15 -13.56 -66.33
CA GLU A 149 -23.63 -13.63 -67.69
C GLU A 149 -24.44 -14.59 -68.58
N GLN A 150 -24.88 -15.74 -68.04
CA GLN A 150 -25.81 -16.64 -68.75
C GLN A 150 -27.13 -15.93 -69.10
N ALA A 151 -27.70 -15.17 -68.17
CA ALA A 151 -28.92 -14.39 -68.40
C ALA A 151 -28.71 -13.29 -69.46
N HIS A 152 -27.57 -12.60 -69.43
CA HIS A 152 -27.21 -11.59 -70.43
C HIS A 152 -27.01 -12.20 -71.83
N ALA A 153 -26.31 -13.33 -71.94
CA ALA A 153 -26.15 -14.07 -73.20
C ALA A 153 -27.51 -14.53 -73.76
N LYS A 154 -28.40 -15.04 -72.90
CA LYS A 154 -29.77 -15.44 -73.28
C LYS A 154 -30.60 -14.24 -73.76
N ALA A 155 -30.54 -13.10 -73.07
CA ALA A 155 -31.22 -11.87 -73.48
C ALA A 155 -30.71 -11.33 -74.83
N LYS A 156 -29.40 -11.41 -75.08
CA LYS A 156 -28.79 -11.05 -76.37
C LYS A 156 -29.27 -11.96 -77.51
N LEU A 157 -29.43 -13.26 -77.24
CA LEU A 157 -29.96 -14.23 -78.20
C LEU A 157 -31.42 -13.91 -78.57
N VAL A 158 -32.26 -13.55 -77.58
CA VAL A 158 -33.64 -13.11 -77.81
C VAL A 158 -33.70 -11.90 -78.73
N ARG A 159 -32.94 -10.82 -78.45
CA ARG A 159 -32.89 -9.62 -79.31
C ARG A 159 -32.49 -9.94 -80.76
N LEU A 160 -31.46 -10.77 -80.95
CA LEU A 160 -31.02 -11.19 -82.28
C LEU A 160 -32.10 -12.00 -83.02
N ASN A 161 -32.90 -12.80 -82.31
CA ASN A 161 -34.03 -13.51 -82.90
C ASN A 161 -35.20 -12.58 -83.26
N GLU A 162 -35.45 -11.54 -82.46
CA GLU A 162 -36.43 -10.49 -82.75
C GLU A 162 -36.02 -9.64 -83.97
N GLU A 163 -34.75 -9.25 -84.07
CA GLU A 163 -34.16 -8.60 -85.25
C GLU A 163 -34.29 -9.48 -86.50
N LEU A 164 -33.98 -10.78 -86.39
CA LEU A 164 -34.11 -11.75 -87.48
C LEU A 164 -35.59 -11.93 -87.90
N ALA A 165 -36.53 -11.93 -86.95
CA ALA A 165 -37.97 -11.95 -87.21
C ALA A 165 -38.49 -10.63 -87.83
N ALA A 166 -37.90 -9.48 -87.48
CA ALA A 166 -38.17 -8.20 -88.14
C ALA A 166 -37.65 -8.21 -89.59
N LYS A 167 -36.40 -8.64 -89.81
CA LYS A 167 -35.81 -8.73 -91.15
C LYS A 167 -36.53 -9.76 -92.05
N LYS A 168 -37.04 -10.86 -91.49
CA LYS A 168 -37.93 -11.78 -92.22
C LYS A 168 -39.23 -11.11 -92.72
N ARG A 169 -39.86 -10.26 -91.89
CA ARG A 169 -41.05 -9.49 -92.30
C ARG A 169 -40.71 -8.45 -93.38
N GLU A 170 -39.62 -7.70 -93.19
CA GLU A 170 -39.10 -6.73 -94.17
C GLU A 170 -38.83 -7.38 -95.54
N ILE A 171 -38.17 -8.56 -95.57
CA ILE A 171 -37.97 -9.35 -96.79
C ILE A 171 -39.32 -9.78 -97.41
N GLN A 172 -40.30 -10.17 -96.59
CA GLN A 172 -41.63 -10.57 -97.07
C GLN A 172 -42.38 -9.39 -97.71
N ASP A 173 -42.32 -8.21 -97.11
CA ASP A 173 -43.03 -7.01 -97.59
C ASP A 173 -42.33 -6.37 -98.81
N LEU A 174 -41.00 -6.46 -98.88
CA LEU A 174 -40.23 -6.21 -100.10
C LEU A 174 -40.63 -7.20 -101.21
N SER A 175 -40.77 -8.48 -100.90
CA SER A 175 -41.19 -9.51 -101.88
C SER A 175 -42.59 -9.25 -102.43
N LYS A 176 -43.59 -8.98 -101.56
CA LYS A 176 -44.95 -8.55 -101.97
C LYS A 176 -44.90 -7.31 -102.88
N THR A 177 -43.97 -6.40 -102.62
CA THR A 177 -43.81 -5.16 -103.41
C THR A 177 -43.14 -5.42 -104.75
N VAL A 178 -42.15 -6.31 -104.82
CA VAL A 178 -41.57 -6.79 -106.08
C VAL A 178 -42.61 -7.52 -106.92
N GLU A 179 -43.44 -8.39 -106.33
CA GLU A 179 -44.55 -9.06 -107.03
C GLU A 179 -45.57 -8.06 -107.58
N ARG A 180 -45.94 -7.04 -106.80
CA ARG A 180 -46.83 -5.95 -107.23
C ARG A 180 -46.27 -5.22 -108.44
N LEU A 181 -45.01 -4.77 -108.37
CA LEU A 181 -44.29 -4.10 -109.46
C LEU A 181 -44.13 -5.01 -110.70
N GLN A 182 -43.93 -6.32 -110.51
CA GLN A 182 -43.91 -7.29 -111.62
C GLN A 182 -45.30 -7.54 -112.23
N LYS A 183 -46.38 -7.40 -111.47
CA LYS A 183 -47.76 -7.47 -111.97
C LYS A 183 -48.12 -6.20 -112.75
N GLU A 184 -47.79 -5.03 -112.21
CA GLU A 184 -47.93 -3.73 -112.88
C GLU A 184 -47.12 -3.69 -114.18
N ARG A 185 -45.84 -4.10 -114.16
CA ARG A 185 -45.01 -4.22 -115.37
C ARG A 185 -45.63 -5.14 -116.43
N ARG A 186 -46.27 -6.24 -116.04
CA ARG A 186 -46.99 -7.14 -116.96
C ARG A 186 -48.25 -6.50 -117.54
N MET A 187 -49.02 -5.74 -116.75
CA MET A 187 -50.20 -5.00 -117.24
C MET A 187 -49.80 -3.85 -118.17
N MET A 188 -48.73 -3.11 -117.86
CA MET A 188 -48.16 -2.06 -118.70
C MET A 188 -47.71 -2.62 -120.06
N LEU A 189 -47.02 -3.76 -120.07
CA LEU A 189 -46.62 -4.44 -121.31
C LEU A 189 -47.82 -5.02 -122.09
N SER A 190 -48.86 -5.50 -121.40
CA SER A 190 -50.10 -5.98 -122.04
C SER A 190 -50.85 -4.86 -122.79
N ASN A 191 -50.69 -3.60 -122.37
CA ASN A 191 -51.34 -2.45 -122.99
C ASN A 191 -50.47 -1.74 -124.05
N GLN A 192 -49.25 -2.21 -124.33
CA GLN A 192 -48.31 -1.57 -125.27
C GLN A 192 -48.31 -2.16 -126.69
N ASN A 193 -49.25 -3.05 -127.03
CA ASN A 193 -49.35 -3.65 -128.37
C ASN A 193 -50.02 -2.74 -129.43
N SER A 194 -49.69 -1.44 -129.46
CA SER A 194 -49.94 -0.59 -130.64
C SER A 194 -49.05 0.65 -130.70
N LYS A 195 -48.05 0.64 -131.61
CA LYS A 195 -47.14 1.77 -131.98
C LYS A 195 -46.18 2.22 -130.84
N GLY A 196 -44.91 2.53 -131.07
CA GLY A 196 -44.07 2.39 -132.26
C GLY A 196 -42.72 3.13 -132.08
N ARG A 197 -41.64 2.55 -132.65
CA ARG A 197 -40.44 3.18 -133.29
C ARG A 197 -40.24 4.71 -133.05
N GLU A 198 -39.09 5.22 -132.57
CA GLU A 198 -37.69 4.93 -133.01
C GLU A 198 -36.61 5.36 -131.96
N GLU A 199 -35.35 4.90 -132.17
CA GLU A 199 -34.01 5.49 -131.87
C GLU A 199 -33.81 6.67 -130.86
N MET A 200 -32.78 6.77 -129.99
CA MET A 200 -31.47 6.07 -129.77
C MET A 200 -31.21 5.86 -128.23
N SER A 201 -30.02 5.75 -127.58
CA SER A 201 -28.58 5.85 -127.95
C SER A 201 -27.56 5.16 -126.98
N ALA A 202 -26.33 5.01 -127.49
CA ALA A 202 -25.00 5.03 -126.86
C ALA A 202 -24.71 4.63 -125.37
N LYS A 203 -24.23 3.38 -125.21
CA LYS A 203 -22.91 3.00 -124.63
C LYS A 203 -22.41 3.55 -123.26
N ARG A 204 -22.32 2.65 -122.26
CA ARG A 204 -21.16 2.26 -121.39
C ARG A 204 -21.60 1.91 -119.96
N ALA A 205 -20.89 1.13 -119.13
CA ALA A 205 -20.11 -0.12 -119.30
C ALA A 205 -19.47 -0.52 -117.94
N LYS A 206 -19.59 -1.79 -117.52
CA LYS A 206 -18.73 -2.48 -116.51
C LYS A 206 -18.76 -1.92 -115.05
N LYS A 207 -18.37 -2.67 -114.00
CA LYS A 207 -18.30 -4.13 -113.69
C LYS A 207 -17.97 -4.25 -112.17
N ASP A 208 -18.33 -5.38 -111.54
CA ASP A 208 -17.82 -5.87 -110.23
C ASP A 208 -18.18 -5.07 -108.95
N VAL A 209 -17.95 -5.54 -107.72
CA VAL A 209 -18.30 -6.82 -107.01
C VAL A 209 -17.58 -6.85 -105.64
N LEU A 210 -18.17 -7.59 -104.68
CA LEU A 210 -17.61 -8.04 -103.38
C LEU A 210 -17.57 -7.09 -102.16
N HIS A 211 -17.69 -7.73 -101.00
CA HIS A 211 -17.67 -7.18 -99.64
C HIS A 211 -16.24 -7.12 -99.08
N SER A 212 -16.00 -6.32 -98.03
CA SER A 212 -15.58 -6.88 -96.72
C SER A 212 -15.65 -5.90 -95.55
N SER A 213 -15.51 -6.49 -94.36
CA SER A 213 -15.24 -5.98 -93.01
C SER A 213 -13.99 -5.05 -92.90
N LYS A 214 -13.63 -4.35 -91.82
CA LYS A 214 -14.21 -4.11 -90.46
C LYS A 214 -13.26 -3.15 -89.71
N GLY A 215 -13.78 -2.41 -88.72
CA GLY A 215 -12.99 -2.01 -87.53
C GLY A 215 -12.50 -0.56 -87.44
N ASN A 216 -13.26 0.23 -86.66
CA ASN A 216 -12.77 1.13 -85.61
C ASN A 216 -11.45 1.92 -85.82
N ALA A 217 -11.59 3.22 -86.11
CA ALA A 217 -10.69 4.26 -85.61
C ALA A 217 -11.51 5.51 -85.27
N ASN A 218 -11.31 6.09 -84.09
CA ASN A 218 -12.17 7.15 -83.55
C ASN A 218 -12.18 8.41 -84.43
N SER A 219 -13.31 8.69 -85.08
CA SER A 219 -13.59 10.00 -85.65
C SER A 219 -13.83 11.01 -84.51
N PHE A 220 -12.77 11.70 -84.07
CA PHE A 220 -12.90 12.88 -83.22
C PHE A 220 -13.53 14.03 -84.00
N SER A 221 -14.85 13.96 -84.16
CA SER A 221 -15.67 15.10 -84.57
C SER A 221 -15.63 16.15 -83.46
N GLY A 222 -14.59 17.00 -83.48
CA GLY A 222 -14.41 18.15 -82.59
C GLY A 222 -15.43 19.27 -82.81
N THR A 223 -16.65 18.93 -83.22
CA THR A 223 -17.81 19.81 -83.10
C THR A 223 -18.05 20.01 -81.62
N LEU A 224 -18.09 21.26 -81.18
CA LEU A 224 -18.42 21.59 -79.80
C LEU A 224 -19.76 20.94 -79.44
N ASP A 225 -19.76 20.02 -78.46
CA ASP A 225 -20.97 19.62 -77.76
C ASP A 225 -21.41 20.80 -76.89
N SER A 226 -21.95 21.81 -77.57
CA SER A 226 -22.96 22.68 -77.01
C SER A 226 -24.12 21.75 -76.64
N LYS A 227 -24.05 21.24 -75.41
CA LYS A 227 -25.14 20.52 -74.75
C LYS A 227 -26.32 21.46 -74.74
N LEU A 228 -27.12 21.34 -75.81
CA LEU A 228 -28.23 22.23 -76.08
C LEU A 228 -29.13 22.12 -74.86
N TYR A 229 -29.21 23.19 -74.07
CA TYR A 229 -29.92 23.16 -72.79
C TYR A 229 -31.39 22.86 -73.08
N GLN A 230 -31.76 21.59 -72.97
CA GLN A 230 -33.12 21.12 -73.07
C GLN A 230 -33.80 21.54 -71.76
N PRO A 231 -34.73 22.50 -71.77
CA PRO A 231 -35.38 22.97 -70.55
C PRO A 231 -36.27 21.89 -69.90
N HIS A 232 -36.36 20.72 -70.55
CA HIS A 232 -37.19 19.60 -70.15
C HIS A 232 -36.40 18.41 -69.58
N THR A 233 -35.05 18.41 -69.63
CA THR A 233 -34.25 17.44 -68.87
C THR A 233 -34.35 17.67 -67.35
N PHE A 234 -34.79 18.87 -66.95
CA PHE A 234 -35.18 19.25 -65.59
C PHE A 234 -36.69 19.54 -65.49
N THR A 235 -37.54 18.76 -66.19
CA THR A 235 -39.00 18.81 -66.00
C THR A 235 -39.37 18.48 -64.54
N ASP A 236 -40.57 18.91 -64.13
CA ASP A 236 -41.05 18.89 -62.73
C ASP A 236 -40.89 17.54 -62.01
N SER A 237 -40.86 16.41 -62.73
CA SER A 237 -40.55 15.09 -62.16
C SER A 237 -39.22 15.07 -61.40
N HIS A 238 -38.14 15.60 -61.97
CA HIS A 238 -36.82 15.64 -61.34
C HIS A 238 -36.79 16.63 -60.17
N VAL A 239 -37.54 17.72 -60.26
CA VAL A 239 -37.66 18.71 -59.16
C VAL A 239 -38.44 18.11 -57.99
N SER A 240 -39.53 17.39 -58.26
CA SER A 240 -40.34 16.67 -57.26
C SER A 240 -39.54 15.55 -56.59
N GLU A 241 -38.75 14.79 -57.35
CA GLU A 241 -37.88 13.74 -56.83
C GLU A 241 -36.82 14.32 -55.88
N VAL A 242 -36.15 15.42 -56.26
CA VAL A 242 -35.18 16.12 -55.40
C VAL A 242 -35.84 16.72 -54.15
N LEU A 243 -37.09 17.21 -54.23
CA LEU A 243 -37.83 17.70 -53.06
C LEU A 243 -38.24 16.56 -52.11
N GLN A 244 -38.66 15.41 -52.65
CA GLN A 244 -38.99 14.21 -51.87
C GLN A 244 -37.74 13.62 -51.20
N GLU A 245 -36.62 13.57 -51.92
CA GLU A 245 -35.30 13.22 -51.40
C GLU A 245 -34.89 14.16 -50.26
N ASN A 246 -35.03 15.48 -50.46
CA ASN A 246 -34.71 16.47 -49.43
C ASN A 246 -35.59 16.35 -48.17
N TYR A 247 -36.86 15.96 -48.32
CA TYR A 247 -37.73 15.62 -47.19
C TYR A 247 -37.29 14.34 -46.48
N ARG A 248 -36.93 13.27 -47.20
CA ARG A 248 -36.43 12.04 -46.57
C ARG A 248 -35.14 12.31 -45.79
N LEU A 249 -34.17 12.99 -46.41
CA LEU A 249 -32.89 13.33 -45.79
C LEU A 249 -33.05 14.25 -44.57
N LYS A 250 -34.03 15.16 -44.55
CA LYS A 250 -34.36 15.97 -43.36
C LYS A 250 -34.87 15.10 -42.21
N ASN A 251 -35.83 14.21 -42.46
CA ASN A 251 -36.39 13.32 -41.45
C ASN A 251 -35.33 12.35 -40.92
N GLU A 252 -34.46 11.84 -41.79
CA GLU A 252 -33.33 10.97 -41.46
C GLU A 252 -32.29 11.70 -40.59
N LEU A 253 -31.97 12.95 -40.92
CA LEU A 253 -31.06 13.80 -40.14
C LEU A 253 -31.65 14.18 -38.77
N GLU A 254 -32.95 14.46 -38.68
CA GLU A 254 -33.65 14.70 -37.41
C GLU A 254 -33.71 13.43 -36.53
N GLY A 255 -33.87 12.25 -37.15
CA GLY A 255 -33.72 10.95 -36.49
C GLY A 255 -32.30 10.75 -35.92
N LEU A 256 -31.26 10.97 -36.73
CA LEU A 256 -29.86 10.85 -36.31
C LEU A 256 -29.48 11.87 -35.22
N ILE A 257 -30.02 13.10 -35.25
CA ILE A 257 -29.86 14.07 -34.16
C ILE A 257 -30.49 13.54 -32.87
N SER A 258 -31.68 12.95 -32.97
CA SER A 258 -32.42 12.39 -31.83
C SER A 258 -31.69 11.20 -31.21
N GLU A 259 -31.26 10.24 -32.03
CA GLU A 259 -30.46 9.08 -31.60
C GLU A 259 -29.15 9.53 -30.93
N LYS A 260 -28.40 10.45 -31.57
CA LYS A 260 -27.17 11.03 -31.00
C LYS A 260 -27.42 11.74 -29.67
N ASN A 261 -28.58 12.38 -29.49
CA ASN A 261 -28.95 13.01 -28.22
C ASN A 261 -29.29 11.95 -27.15
N GLU A 262 -30.06 10.93 -27.50
CA GLU A 262 -30.39 9.82 -26.60
C GLU A 262 -29.15 9.04 -26.17
N LEU A 263 -28.23 8.75 -27.10
CA LEU A 263 -26.97 8.07 -26.84
C LEU A 263 -26.05 8.91 -25.93
N LYS A 264 -26.04 10.25 -26.08
CA LYS A 264 -25.34 11.15 -25.15
C LYS A 264 -25.95 11.09 -23.75
N VAL A 265 -27.28 11.14 -23.63
CA VAL A 265 -27.95 11.06 -22.31
C VAL A 265 -27.70 9.69 -21.65
N LYS A 266 -27.70 8.60 -22.43
CA LYS A 266 -27.34 7.25 -21.95
C LYS A 266 -25.89 7.17 -21.46
N SER A 267 -24.92 7.73 -22.19
CA SER A 267 -23.51 7.71 -21.75
C SER A 267 -23.25 8.62 -20.54
N GLU A 268 -23.87 9.80 -20.51
CA GLU A 268 -23.82 10.73 -19.38
C GLU A 268 -24.46 10.13 -18.11
N ALA A 269 -25.59 9.42 -18.25
CA ALA A 269 -26.19 8.66 -17.15
C ALA A 269 -25.29 7.51 -16.65
N ALA A 270 -24.64 6.77 -17.56
CA ALA A 270 -23.71 5.70 -17.20
C ALA A 270 -22.47 6.23 -16.46
N ILE A 271 -21.86 7.33 -16.95
CA ILE A 271 -20.73 8.00 -16.29
C ILE A 271 -21.13 8.43 -14.87
N ASN A 272 -22.27 9.10 -14.71
CA ASN A 272 -22.79 9.48 -13.39
C ASN A 272 -23.00 8.27 -12.46
N GLN A 273 -23.45 7.12 -12.97
CA GLN A 273 -23.58 5.90 -12.16
C GLN A 273 -22.22 5.33 -11.72
N PHE A 274 -21.22 5.30 -12.61
CA PHE A 274 -19.87 4.85 -12.27
C PHE A 274 -19.13 5.81 -11.31
N GLU A 275 -19.31 7.13 -11.46
CA GLU A 275 -18.78 8.09 -10.50
C GLU A 275 -19.44 7.94 -9.13
N ASN A 276 -20.76 7.76 -9.08
CA ASN A 276 -21.49 7.57 -7.83
C ASN A 276 -21.14 6.24 -7.13
N SER A 277 -20.88 5.15 -7.88
CA SER A 277 -20.43 3.88 -7.28
C SER A 277 -18.97 3.97 -6.80
N MET A 278 -18.07 4.58 -7.59
CA MET A 278 -16.69 4.84 -7.19
C MET A 278 -16.61 5.75 -5.95
N ARG A 279 -17.51 6.75 -5.83
CA ARG A 279 -17.55 7.65 -4.67
C ARG A 279 -17.92 6.88 -3.40
N ARG A 280 -19.00 6.09 -3.45
CA ARG A 280 -19.40 5.22 -2.31
C ARG A 280 -18.29 4.27 -1.88
N VAL A 281 -17.65 3.55 -2.82
CA VAL A 281 -16.55 2.64 -2.48
C VAL A 281 -15.38 3.36 -1.81
N LYS A 282 -15.07 4.62 -2.19
CA LYS A 282 -14.06 5.45 -1.51
C LYS A 282 -14.51 5.89 -0.13
N GLU A 283 -15.78 6.26 0.04
CA GLU A 283 -16.40 6.65 1.31
C GLU A 283 -16.43 5.47 2.30
N ASP A 284 -16.89 4.29 1.86
CA ASP A 284 -16.90 3.03 2.61
C ASP A 284 -15.49 2.61 3.05
N THR A 285 -14.52 2.70 2.12
CA THR A 285 -13.10 2.40 2.42
C THR A 285 -12.52 3.38 3.45
N ALA A 286 -12.84 4.68 3.34
CA ALA A 286 -12.41 5.68 4.31
C ALA A 286 -13.04 5.46 5.69
N ALA A 287 -14.34 5.12 5.74
CA ALA A 287 -15.05 4.79 6.98
C ALA A 287 -14.48 3.52 7.65
N TYR A 288 -14.17 2.48 6.87
CA TYR A 288 -13.50 1.28 7.37
C TYR A 288 -12.12 1.60 7.97
N ILE A 289 -11.29 2.38 7.26
CA ILE A 289 -9.96 2.80 7.74
C ILE A 289 -10.08 3.66 9.01
N ALA A 290 -11.07 4.54 9.10
CA ALA A 290 -11.33 5.36 10.30
C ALA A 290 -11.75 4.50 11.49
N SER A 291 -12.65 3.54 11.28
CA SER A 291 -13.10 2.58 12.31
C SER A 291 -11.94 1.72 12.82
N LEU A 292 -11.11 1.19 11.91
CA LEU A 292 -9.94 0.39 12.25
C LEU A 292 -8.91 1.20 13.06
N LYS A 293 -8.61 2.44 12.66
CA LYS A 293 -7.74 3.36 13.41
C LYS A 293 -8.29 3.65 14.81
N ALA A 294 -9.59 3.96 14.92
CA ALA A 294 -10.24 4.20 16.21
C ALA A 294 -10.24 2.95 17.11
N SER A 295 -10.31 1.74 16.54
CA SER A 295 -10.24 0.50 17.32
C SER A 295 -8.83 0.15 17.77
N HIS A 296 -7.81 0.42 16.95
CA HIS A 296 -6.41 0.29 17.34
C HIS A 296 -6.06 1.27 18.47
N GLN A 297 -6.47 2.54 18.35
CA GLN A 297 -6.26 3.55 19.39
C GLN A 297 -6.88 3.15 20.75
N ARG A 298 -8.12 2.66 20.75
CA ARG A 298 -8.78 2.15 21.97
C ARG A 298 -8.05 0.97 22.62
N GLU A 299 -7.44 0.09 21.82
CA GLU A 299 -6.67 -1.04 22.36
C GLU A 299 -5.31 -0.58 22.94
N ILE A 300 -4.64 0.41 22.32
CA ILE A 300 -3.44 1.05 22.90
C ILE A 300 -3.77 1.68 24.25
N GLU A 301 -4.85 2.45 24.34
CA GLU A 301 -5.30 3.09 25.59
C GLU A 301 -5.62 2.05 26.67
N LYS A 302 -6.32 0.97 26.31
CA LYS A 302 -6.61 -0.17 27.20
C LYS A 302 -5.33 -0.83 27.73
N LEU A 303 -4.34 -1.10 26.88
CA LEU A 303 -3.06 -1.68 27.27
C LEU A 303 -2.25 -0.74 28.19
N LEU A 304 -2.26 0.56 27.94
CA LEU A 304 -1.61 1.55 28.80
C LEU A 304 -2.27 1.62 30.19
N CYS A 305 -3.61 1.64 30.25
CA CYS A 305 -4.36 1.62 31.50
C CYS A 305 -4.12 0.30 32.28
N GLN A 306 -4.14 -0.85 31.61
CA GLN A 306 -3.86 -2.13 32.24
C GLN A 306 -2.44 -2.18 32.83
N ASN A 307 -1.43 -1.76 32.07
CA ASN A 307 -0.04 -1.68 32.51
C ASN A 307 0.14 -0.75 33.74
N ALA A 308 -0.61 0.36 33.82
CA ALA A 308 -0.60 1.24 34.98
C ALA A 308 -1.23 0.59 36.24
N VAL A 309 -2.34 -0.13 36.08
CA VAL A 309 -3.01 -0.86 37.17
C VAL A 309 -2.16 -2.03 37.67
N GLU A 310 -1.56 -2.82 36.78
CA GLU A 310 -0.72 -3.96 37.14
C GLU A 310 0.57 -3.53 37.87
N ASN A 311 1.27 -2.51 37.37
CA ASN A 311 2.47 -1.98 38.04
C ASN A 311 2.16 -1.33 39.40
N SER A 312 1.06 -0.59 39.52
CA SER A 312 0.69 0.02 40.80
C SER A 312 0.25 -1.03 41.84
N SER A 313 -0.53 -2.03 41.44
CA SER A 313 -0.89 -3.18 42.29
C SER A 313 0.35 -3.99 42.74
N SER A 314 1.25 -4.28 41.81
CA SER A 314 2.55 -4.91 42.09
C SER A 314 3.37 -4.08 43.09
N LYS A 315 3.41 -2.75 42.94
CA LYS A 315 4.14 -1.87 43.86
C LYS A 315 3.51 -1.80 45.25
N VAL A 316 2.18 -1.77 45.34
CA VAL A 316 1.45 -1.79 46.62
C VAL A 316 1.68 -3.11 47.36
N THR A 317 1.66 -4.26 46.67
CA THR A 317 1.95 -5.56 47.30
C THR A 317 3.42 -5.69 47.74
N GLU A 318 4.38 -5.15 47.00
CA GLU A 318 5.79 -5.06 47.43
C GLU A 318 5.94 -4.23 48.71
N LEU A 319 5.28 -3.08 48.80
CA LEU A 319 5.31 -2.19 49.97
C LEU A 319 4.62 -2.82 51.18
N ASN A 320 3.43 -3.41 51.00
CA ASN A 320 2.72 -4.09 52.08
C ASN A 320 3.53 -5.26 52.66
N ARG A 321 4.26 -6.02 51.82
CA ARG A 321 5.18 -7.07 52.31
C ARG A 321 6.32 -6.50 53.18
N LYS A 322 6.87 -5.33 52.83
CA LYS A 322 7.90 -4.65 53.64
C LYS A 322 7.34 -4.15 54.97
N ILE A 323 6.15 -3.53 54.95
CA ILE A 323 5.44 -3.07 56.15
C ILE A 323 5.20 -4.24 57.10
N ALA A 324 4.58 -5.33 56.63
CA ALA A 324 4.34 -6.53 57.45
C ALA A 324 5.63 -7.14 58.03
N THR A 325 6.75 -7.09 57.29
CA THR A 325 8.07 -7.53 57.79
C THR A 325 8.58 -6.62 58.92
N GLN A 326 8.41 -5.29 58.78
CA GLN A 326 8.78 -4.31 59.80
C GLN A 326 7.88 -4.42 61.03
N GLU A 327 6.57 -4.66 60.88
CA GLU A 327 5.63 -4.89 61.99
C GLU A 327 5.95 -6.15 62.81
N VAL A 328 6.48 -7.20 62.18
CA VAL A 328 6.96 -8.40 62.90
C VAL A 328 8.22 -8.07 63.70
N LEU A 329 9.16 -7.31 63.12
CA LEU A 329 10.38 -6.88 63.81
C LEU A 329 10.08 -5.92 64.99
N ILE A 330 9.16 -4.97 64.80
CA ILE A 330 8.70 -4.05 65.86
C ILE A 330 8.06 -4.84 67.01
N ARG A 331 7.17 -5.80 66.71
CA ARG A 331 6.59 -6.69 67.73
C ARG A 331 7.64 -7.53 68.45
N HIS A 332 8.67 -8.01 67.76
CA HIS A 332 9.77 -8.73 68.38
C HIS A 332 10.56 -7.84 69.37
N PHE A 333 10.92 -6.62 68.98
CA PHE A 333 11.58 -5.67 69.88
C PHE A 333 10.70 -5.23 71.05
N GLN A 334 9.39 -5.06 70.85
CA GLN A 334 8.44 -4.80 71.94
C GLN A 334 8.43 -5.95 72.95
N SER A 335 8.40 -7.21 72.50
CA SER A 335 8.52 -8.37 73.39
C SER A 335 9.86 -8.40 74.15
N GLN A 336 10.98 -8.09 73.49
CA GLN A 336 12.29 -8.00 74.17
C GLN A 336 12.31 -6.91 75.25
N VAL A 337 11.75 -5.73 74.97
CA VAL A 337 11.65 -4.63 75.95
C VAL A 337 10.80 -5.04 77.16
N ASN A 338 9.64 -5.67 76.93
CA ASN A 338 8.77 -6.15 78.00
C ASN A 338 9.46 -7.24 78.85
N GLU A 339 10.21 -8.15 78.23
CA GLU A 339 10.96 -9.20 78.93
C GLU A 339 12.10 -8.60 79.78
N LEU A 340 12.80 -7.58 79.27
CA LEU A 340 13.83 -6.85 80.01
C LEU A 340 13.24 -6.04 81.18
N GLN A 341 12.06 -5.42 81.00
CA GLN A 341 11.34 -4.73 82.08
C GLN A 341 10.95 -5.70 83.20
N SER A 342 10.36 -6.85 82.86
CA SER A 342 10.01 -7.87 83.86
C SER A 342 11.23 -8.42 84.61
N LYS A 343 12.37 -8.59 83.93
CA LYS A 343 13.65 -8.94 84.59
C LYS A 343 14.16 -7.84 85.50
N GLN A 344 14.02 -6.56 85.12
CA GLN A 344 14.40 -5.43 85.95
C GLN A 344 13.52 -5.32 87.20
N GLU A 345 12.22 -5.53 87.09
CA GLU A 345 11.29 -5.59 88.23
C GLU A 345 11.67 -6.73 89.20
N SER A 346 11.94 -7.92 88.66
CA SER A 346 12.40 -9.08 89.45
C SER A 346 13.74 -8.82 90.16
N LEU A 347 14.68 -8.16 89.49
CA LEU A 347 15.96 -7.75 90.09
C LEU A 347 15.76 -6.76 91.25
N VAL A 348 14.90 -5.74 91.07
CA VAL A 348 14.59 -4.77 92.14
C VAL A 348 13.93 -5.45 93.34
N VAL A 349 13.00 -6.39 93.13
CA VAL A 349 12.41 -7.19 94.21
C VAL A 349 13.48 -8.03 94.93
N SER A 350 14.43 -8.61 94.20
CA SER A 350 15.55 -9.36 94.79
C SER A 350 16.49 -8.46 95.60
N GLN A 351 16.80 -7.25 95.11
CA GLN A 351 17.63 -6.27 95.82
C GLN A 351 16.97 -5.79 97.11
N VAL A 352 15.67 -5.48 97.09
CA VAL A 352 14.91 -5.12 98.31
C VAL A 352 14.89 -6.27 99.32
N ARG A 353 14.78 -7.52 98.87
CA ARG A 353 14.88 -8.69 99.76
C ARG A 353 16.27 -8.85 100.34
N GLU A 354 17.32 -8.65 99.55
CA GLU A 354 18.71 -8.72 100.02
C GLU A 354 18.99 -7.62 101.06
N GLU A 355 18.54 -6.38 100.80
CA GLU A 355 18.61 -5.28 101.76
C GLU A 355 17.93 -5.60 103.10
N ILE A 356 16.80 -6.29 103.10
CA ILE A 356 16.11 -6.72 104.33
C ILE A 356 16.97 -7.75 105.08
N LEU A 357 17.44 -8.78 104.40
CA LEU A 357 18.30 -9.81 105.00
C LEU A 357 19.62 -9.24 105.54
N GLN A 358 20.23 -8.28 104.84
CA GLN A 358 21.43 -7.59 105.31
C GLN A 358 21.16 -6.77 106.59
N LYS A 359 19.96 -6.17 106.74
CA LYS A 359 19.55 -5.43 107.94
C LYS A 359 19.23 -6.38 109.11
N GLU A 360 18.56 -7.49 108.84
CA GLU A 360 18.29 -8.56 109.82
C GLU A 360 19.60 -9.15 110.37
N TRP A 361 20.55 -9.50 109.50
CA TRP A 361 21.86 -10.02 109.89
C TRP A 361 22.69 -9.01 110.71
N HIS A 362 22.65 -7.71 110.36
CA HIS A 362 23.30 -6.68 111.18
C HIS A 362 22.69 -6.56 112.57
N LEU A 363 21.36 -6.70 112.70
CA LEU A 363 20.67 -6.68 114.00
C LEU A 363 20.97 -7.93 114.83
N GLU A 364 21.11 -9.09 114.20
CA GLU A 364 21.49 -10.36 114.85
C GLU A 364 22.93 -10.27 115.38
N CYS A 365 23.90 -9.89 114.54
CA CYS A 365 25.28 -9.66 114.96
C CYS A 365 25.42 -8.56 116.03
N GLN A 366 24.55 -7.54 116.02
CA GLN A 366 24.51 -6.53 117.08
C GLN A 366 23.97 -7.11 118.40
N GLN A 367 22.98 -8.00 118.37
CA GLN A 367 22.48 -8.71 119.55
C GLN A 367 23.54 -9.68 120.11
N ASP A 368 24.22 -10.46 119.28
CA ASP A 368 25.32 -11.33 119.70
C ASP A 368 26.46 -10.52 120.35
N THR A 369 26.81 -9.36 119.77
CA THR A 369 27.82 -8.45 120.34
C THR A 369 27.39 -7.89 121.70
N LEU A 370 26.09 -7.70 121.94
CA LEU A 370 25.55 -7.28 123.24
C LEU A 370 25.50 -8.44 124.25
N LEU A 371 25.17 -9.66 123.80
CA LEU A 371 25.19 -10.88 124.61
C LEU A 371 26.62 -11.22 125.07
N GLU A 372 27.61 -11.16 124.18
CA GLU A 372 29.03 -11.29 124.53
C GLU A 372 29.46 -10.28 125.61
N ARG A 373 29.04 -9.02 125.49
CA ARG A 373 29.35 -7.96 126.47
C ARG A 373 28.65 -8.21 127.80
N GLY A 374 27.41 -8.70 127.79
CA GLY A 374 26.69 -9.13 128.99
C GLY A 374 27.40 -10.27 129.71
N LEU A 375 27.82 -11.31 128.98
CA LEU A 375 28.56 -12.44 129.53
C LEU A 375 29.92 -12.00 130.12
N LYS A 376 30.65 -11.12 129.43
CA LYS A 376 31.93 -10.55 129.90
C LYS A 376 31.80 -9.64 131.13
N LEU A 377 30.62 -9.06 131.37
CA LEU A 377 30.30 -8.33 132.60
C LEU A 377 29.84 -9.26 133.74
N GLY A 378 29.16 -10.37 133.41
CA GLY A 378 28.84 -11.43 134.38
C GLY A 378 30.09 -12.09 134.96
N SER A 379 31.10 -12.38 134.13
CA SER A 379 32.39 -12.96 134.55
C SER A 379 33.34 -11.98 135.27
N HIS A 380 32.78 -10.96 135.93
CA HIS A 380 33.47 -10.05 136.85
C HIS A 380 32.69 -9.81 138.16
N VAL A 381 31.66 -10.64 138.42
CA VAL A 381 30.89 -10.64 139.67
C VAL A 381 30.70 -12.08 140.19
N ASP A 382 31.83 -12.73 140.51
CA ASP A 382 31.99 -13.82 141.49
C ASP A 382 33.50 -13.97 141.81
#